data_AF-A0AB33J9G9-F1
#
_entry.id   AF-A0AB33J9G9-F1
#
_cell.length_a   1.000
_cell.length_b   1.000
_cell.length_c   1.000
_cell.angle_alpha   90.00
_cell.angle_beta   90.00
_cell.angle_gamma   90.00
#
_symmetry.space_group_name_H-M   'P 1'
#
loop_
_entity.id
_entity.type
_entity.pdbx_description
1 polymer ?
#
loop_
_entity_poly.entity_id
_entity_poly.type
_entity_poly.pdbx_seq_one_letter_code
_entity_poly.pdbx_strand_id
1 'polypeptide(L)'
;MTANNTENNPLQLDVELIRCLAKVDIDMHYKDNMSALEKEATKGLKITHIIFKNLPTTYSLFPPKATYDGTLKADEDYTNGITSAKYSDEGVNPVLRKSVYVPEYLRSTGAAEATKSTIEVHYAKHGIERKQAEVEIDHHDWNRTDDIYTPAITAALSTKSIVRNTSYSLSGTLEGWVQESITFNWEILPWTLVKSDKEFAAVIVNPNIDANQPNLNIQGDGGKELLWHSGGADGLKLKFNIEAPVGGVWRFTITNHNDFDLTGKMVNTGTAAISGIAGSGEVELTITPLKPWAGNIRTTELYLTINGVEVQIVPDLITRGVEPGPTNRFLIKQSN
;
A
#
# COMPACT_ATOMS: atom_id res chain seq x y z
N MET A 1 -2.39 21.93 -1.09
CA MET A 1 -1.09 22.07 -1.77
C MET A 1 -1.34 21.77 -3.24
N THR A 2 -1.34 22.80 -4.09
CA THR A 2 -1.32 22.67 -5.55
C THR A 2 0.13 22.40 -5.95
N ALA A 3 0.37 21.36 -6.72
CA ALA A 3 1.71 20.95 -7.12
C ALA A 3 1.80 21.00 -8.65
N ASN A 4 2.68 21.87 -9.15
CA ASN A 4 2.94 22.08 -10.56
C ASN A 4 3.55 20.85 -11.21
N ASN A 5 2.71 20.03 -11.83
CA ASN A 5 3.15 18.88 -12.62
C ASN A 5 3.37 19.31 -14.07
N THR A 6 4.61 19.64 -14.42
CA THR A 6 5.01 19.98 -15.80
C THR A 6 6.11 19.03 -16.29
N GLU A 7 6.34 18.94 -17.60
CA GLU A 7 7.37 18.07 -18.19
C GLU A 7 8.79 18.33 -17.63
N ASN A 8 9.04 19.55 -17.14
CA ASN A 8 10.30 19.96 -16.51
C ASN A 8 10.27 19.96 -14.97
N ASN A 9 9.14 19.63 -14.36
CA ASN A 9 8.97 19.57 -12.90
C ASN A 9 7.94 18.48 -12.56
N PRO A 10 8.34 17.19 -12.58
CA PRO A 10 7.44 16.10 -12.26
C PRO A 10 7.02 16.21 -10.80
N LEU A 11 5.73 15.93 -10.57
CA LEU A 11 5.11 15.96 -9.26
C LEU A 11 5.87 15.07 -8.24
N GLN A 12 6.55 15.72 -7.28
CA GLN A 12 7.05 15.05 -6.09
C GLN A 12 5.94 15.04 -5.04
N LEU A 13 5.27 13.90 -4.88
CA LEU A 13 4.42 13.64 -3.73
C LEU A 13 5.21 12.82 -2.73
N ASP A 14 5.54 13.43 -1.59
CA ASP A 14 6.04 12.71 -0.43
C ASP A 14 4.89 11.91 0.20
N VAL A 15 4.49 10.81 -0.45
CA VAL A 15 3.61 9.81 0.16
C VAL A 15 4.48 8.85 0.92
N GLU A 16 4.31 8.83 2.24
CA GLU A 16 4.92 7.80 3.06
C GLU A 16 4.24 6.45 2.78
N LEU A 17 4.92 5.62 1.99
CA LEU A 17 4.50 4.26 1.73
C LEU A 17 4.97 3.37 2.87
N ILE A 18 4.01 2.81 3.60
CA ILE A 18 4.26 1.92 4.72
C ILE A 18 4.01 0.48 4.27
N ARG A 19 4.93 -0.43 4.59
CA ARG A 19 4.77 -1.85 4.29
C ARG A 19 3.56 -2.41 5.04
N CYS A 20 2.83 -3.35 4.42
CA CYS A 20 1.70 -4.03 5.05
C CYS A 20 2.12 -5.22 5.94
N LEU A 21 3.37 -5.67 5.82
CA LEU A 21 3.94 -6.81 6.53
C LEU A 21 5.00 -6.35 7.52
N ALA A 22 5.21 -7.15 8.56
CA ALA A 22 6.40 -7.08 9.39
C ALA A 22 7.50 -7.98 8.84
N LYS A 23 8.75 -7.69 9.20
CA LYS A 23 9.90 -8.55 8.92
C LYS A 23 10.34 -9.21 10.21
N VAL A 24 10.60 -10.50 10.17
CA VAL A 24 11.24 -11.26 11.24
C VAL A 24 12.58 -11.75 10.72
N ASP A 25 13.66 -11.18 11.22
CA ASP A 25 15.02 -11.65 11.02
C ASP A 25 15.33 -12.73 12.05
N ILE A 26 15.83 -13.86 11.57
CA ILE A 26 16.18 -15.01 12.38
C ILE A 26 17.67 -15.27 12.17
N ASP A 27 18.44 -15.11 13.23
CA ASP A 27 19.88 -15.36 13.25
C ASP A 27 20.23 -16.39 14.32
N MET A 28 20.54 -17.60 13.87
CA MET A 28 20.97 -18.68 14.75
C MET A 28 22.45 -18.93 14.53
N HIS A 29 23.22 -18.82 15.59
CA HIS A 29 24.67 -18.99 15.56
C HIS A 29 25.11 -20.00 16.62
N TYR A 30 26.23 -20.68 16.36
CA TYR A 30 26.90 -21.41 17.43
C TYR A 30 27.47 -20.43 18.44
N LYS A 31 27.59 -20.87 19.68
CA LYS A 31 28.27 -20.12 20.73
C LYS A 31 29.68 -19.72 20.29
N ASP A 32 30.03 -18.47 20.51
CA ASP A 32 31.40 -17.99 20.27
C ASP A 32 32.37 -18.60 21.29
N ASN A 33 33.61 -18.85 20.84
CA ASN A 33 34.71 -19.33 21.70
C ASN A 33 34.40 -20.65 22.46
N MET A 34 33.64 -21.56 21.86
CA MET A 34 33.38 -22.88 22.45
C MET A 34 34.67 -23.62 22.87
N SER A 35 34.65 -24.19 24.06
CA SER A 35 35.62 -25.19 24.51
C SER A 35 35.58 -26.44 23.61
N ALA A 36 36.63 -27.27 23.67
CA ALA A 36 36.66 -28.52 22.92
C ALA A 36 35.46 -29.44 23.23
N LEU A 37 34.99 -29.44 24.48
CA LEU A 37 33.83 -30.21 24.91
C LEU A 37 32.53 -29.67 24.30
N GLU A 38 32.36 -28.35 24.27
CA GLU A 38 31.19 -27.70 23.66
C GLU A 38 31.16 -27.87 22.14
N LYS A 39 32.33 -27.83 21.48
CA LYS A 39 32.45 -28.14 20.04
C LYS A 39 32.02 -29.59 19.75
N GLU A 40 32.44 -30.54 20.57
CA GLU A 40 31.98 -31.93 20.44
C GLU A 40 30.47 -32.07 20.73
N ALA A 41 29.96 -31.32 21.70
CA ALA A 41 28.54 -31.32 22.05
C ALA A 41 27.64 -30.70 20.96
N THR A 42 28.16 -29.81 20.13
CA THR A 42 27.44 -29.16 19.02
C THR A 42 27.56 -29.89 17.68
N LYS A 43 28.51 -30.82 17.52
CA LYS A 43 28.66 -31.62 16.29
C LYS A 43 27.36 -32.32 15.90
N GLY A 44 27.00 -32.22 14.62
CA GLY A 44 25.81 -32.85 14.06
C GLY A 44 24.48 -32.24 14.51
N LEU A 45 24.50 -31.12 15.24
CA LEU A 45 23.32 -30.33 15.58
C LEU A 45 22.83 -29.57 14.35
N LYS A 46 21.54 -29.71 14.02
CA LYS A 46 20.92 -29.08 12.85
C LYS A 46 19.56 -28.52 13.23
N ILE A 47 19.25 -27.32 12.77
CA ILE A 47 17.89 -26.78 12.83
C ILE A 47 17.06 -27.48 11.76
N THR A 48 15.89 -28.02 12.12
CA THR A 48 15.05 -28.78 11.20
C THR A 48 13.82 -27.99 10.77
N HIS A 49 13.17 -27.31 11.73
CA HIS A 49 11.96 -26.53 11.50
C HIS A 49 12.01 -25.20 12.23
N ILE A 50 11.33 -24.22 11.62
CA ILE A 50 10.91 -22.98 12.28
C ILE A 50 9.42 -22.87 11.99
N ILE A 51 8.64 -22.97 13.06
CA ILE A 51 7.18 -22.98 12.99
C ILE A 51 6.69 -21.68 13.60
N PHE A 52 6.01 -20.87 12.80
CA PHE A 52 5.28 -19.73 13.29
C PHE A 52 3.88 -20.17 13.69
N LYS A 53 3.47 -19.85 14.92
CA LYS A 53 2.13 -20.18 15.41
C LYS A 53 1.26 -18.94 15.47
N ASN A 54 -0.04 -19.15 15.28
CA ASN A 54 -1.06 -18.11 15.41
C ASN A 54 -0.80 -16.87 14.52
N LEU A 55 -0.43 -17.07 13.25
CA LEU A 55 -0.31 -15.97 12.30
C LEU A 55 -1.65 -15.66 11.64
N PRO A 56 -1.98 -14.37 11.38
CA PRO A 56 -3.15 -14.02 10.58
C PRO A 56 -3.09 -14.64 9.18
N THR A 57 -4.23 -15.17 8.73
CA THR A 57 -4.36 -15.67 7.34
C THR A 57 -4.61 -14.56 6.33
N THR A 58 -5.02 -13.38 6.81
CA THR A 58 -5.32 -12.21 6.00
C THR A 58 -4.78 -10.97 6.71
N TYR A 59 -4.57 -9.89 5.94
CA TYR A 59 -4.17 -8.59 6.47
C TYR A 59 -4.75 -7.48 5.61
N SER A 60 -4.95 -6.31 6.22
CA SER A 60 -5.45 -5.13 5.52
C SER A 60 -4.32 -4.41 4.79
N LEU A 61 -4.55 -4.04 3.53
CA LEU A 61 -3.64 -3.18 2.76
C LEU A 61 -3.55 -1.77 3.36
N PHE A 62 -4.60 -1.32 4.05
CA PHE A 62 -4.65 -0.03 4.73
C PHE A 62 -4.49 -0.19 6.24
N PRO A 63 -3.93 0.80 6.96
CA PRO A 63 -3.88 0.81 8.42
C PRO A 63 -5.24 0.46 9.05
N PRO A 64 -5.35 -0.61 9.86
CA PRO A 64 -6.61 -1.01 10.45
C PRO A 64 -7.06 -0.02 11.51
N LYS A 65 -8.38 0.09 11.68
CA LYS A 65 -9.01 0.90 12.75
C LYS A 65 -9.59 0.04 13.87
N ALA A 66 -9.34 -1.26 13.84
CA ALA A 66 -9.81 -2.22 14.83
C ALA A 66 -8.76 -3.33 15.02
N THR A 67 -8.87 -4.05 16.13
CA THR A 67 -8.09 -5.27 16.39
C THR A 67 -8.46 -6.36 15.39
N TYR A 68 -7.53 -7.27 15.12
CA TYR A 68 -7.77 -8.39 14.22
C TYR A 68 -8.82 -9.36 14.78
N ASP A 69 -9.83 -9.69 13.98
CA ASP A 69 -10.94 -10.59 14.32
C ASP A 69 -11.05 -11.80 13.38
N GLY A 70 -10.09 -11.96 12.47
CA GLY A 70 -10.07 -13.03 11.48
C GLY A 70 -9.50 -14.36 11.98
N THR A 71 -9.39 -15.32 11.07
CA THR A 71 -8.83 -16.65 11.36
C THR A 71 -7.31 -16.61 11.49
N LEU A 72 -6.79 -17.30 12.50
CA LEU A 72 -5.37 -17.52 12.70
C LEU A 72 -4.97 -18.89 12.13
N LYS A 73 -3.81 -18.93 11.48
CA LYS A 73 -3.13 -20.14 11.08
C LYS A 73 -2.42 -20.70 12.32
N ALA A 74 -2.85 -21.90 12.75
CA ALA A 74 -2.36 -22.53 13.97
C ALA A 74 -0.84 -22.78 13.90
N ASP A 75 -0.38 -23.42 12.82
CA ASP A 75 1.03 -23.70 12.56
C ASP A 75 1.37 -23.35 11.10
N GLU A 76 2.45 -22.58 10.90
CA GLU A 76 3.06 -22.34 9.61
C GLU A 76 4.54 -22.72 9.65
N ASP A 77 4.87 -23.83 9.01
CA ASP A 77 6.22 -24.37 8.97
C ASP A 77 7.02 -23.79 7.79
N TYR A 78 8.14 -23.14 8.10
CA TYR A 78 9.01 -22.47 7.14
C TYR A 78 10.28 -23.26 6.82
N THR A 79 10.14 -24.51 6.36
CA THR A 79 11.28 -25.40 6.04
C THR A 79 12.18 -24.94 4.88
N ASN A 80 11.67 -24.11 3.97
CA ASN A 80 12.39 -23.72 2.75
C ASN A 80 13.65 -22.91 3.07
N GLY A 81 14.84 -23.40 2.70
CA GLY A 81 16.12 -22.76 3.02
C GLY A 81 16.68 -23.06 4.42
N ILE A 82 15.91 -23.72 5.30
CA ILE A 82 16.41 -24.26 6.58
C ILE A 82 17.19 -25.55 6.30
N THR A 83 16.65 -26.43 5.45
CA THR A 83 17.29 -27.70 5.10
C THR A 83 18.57 -27.57 4.28
N SER A 84 18.81 -26.40 3.66
CA SER A 84 20.02 -26.07 2.89
C SER A 84 21.03 -25.22 3.65
N ALA A 85 20.76 -24.88 4.92
CA ALA A 85 21.70 -24.20 5.78
C ALA A 85 23.01 -25.01 5.89
N LYS A 86 24.15 -24.34 5.71
CA LYS A 86 25.47 -24.99 5.84
C LYS A 86 25.86 -25.05 7.32
N TYR A 87 25.47 -26.12 7.99
CA TYR A 87 25.96 -26.45 9.33
C TYR A 87 27.45 -26.78 9.23
N SER A 88 28.32 -25.99 9.86
CA SER A 88 29.75 -26.32 9.90
C SER A 88 29.99 -27.48 10.87
N ASP A 89 30.70 -28.52 10.45
CA ASP A 89 31.12 -29.63 11.33
C ASP A 89 32.07 -29.17 12.45
N GLU A 90 32.65 -27.97 12.32
CA GLU A 90 33.60 -27.37 13.26
C GLU A 90 32.99 -26.31 14.20
N GLY A 91 31.71 -25.97 14.03
CA GLY A 91 30.98 -25.02 14.90
C GLY A 91 31.39 -23.54 14.80
N VAL A 92 31.90 -23.08 13.66
CA VAL A 92 32.56 -21.75 13.52
C VAL A 92 31.77 -20.74 12.67
N ASN A 93 30.64 -21.13 12.05
CA ASN A 93 29.82 -20.24 11.22
C ASN A 93 28.36 -20.13 11.74
N PRO A 94 27.65 -19.01 11.47
CA PRO A 94 26.23 -18.90 11.76
C PRO A 94 25.46 -20.00 11.01
N VAL A 95 24.59 -20.68 11.73
CA VAL A 95 23.85 -21.85 11.27
C VAL A 95 22.70 -21.44 10.37
N LEU A 96 22.02 -20.35 10.69
CA LEU A 96 20.89 -19.87 9.91
C LEU A 96 20.83 -18.36 9.98
N ARG A 97 20.77 -17.71 8.82
CA ARG A 97 20.35 -16.32 8.71
C ARG A 97 19.23 -16.24 7.68
N LYS A 98 18.04 -15.87 8.12
CA LYS A 98 16.86 -15.82 7.25
C LYS A 98 15.93 -14.70 7.67
N SER A 99 15.35 -14.04 6.68
CA SER A 99 14.26 -13.09 6.88
C SER A 99 12.94 -13.73 6.43
N VAL A 100 11.92 -13.62 7.27
CA VAL A 100 10.54 -14.04 6.96
C VAL A 100 9.64 -12.80 7.05
N TYR A 101 8.68 -12.68 6.13
CA TYR A 101 7.69 -11.62 6.19
C TYR A 101 6.39 -12.17 6.74
N VAL A 102 5.87 -11.54 7.79
CA VAL A 102 4.68 -12.01 8.50
C VAL A 102 3.57 -10.95 8.45
N PRO A 103 2.29 -11.35 8.36
CA PRO A 103 1.15 -10.44 8.41
C PRO A 103 1.06 -9.65 9.72
N GLU A 104 0.50 -8.44 9.64
CA GLU A 104 0.16 -7.65 10.81
C GLU A 104 -0.92 -8.35 11.66
N TYR A 105 -0.68 -8.45 12.97
CA TYR A 105 -1.61 -8.99 13.95
C TYR A 105 -1.83 -8.01 15.09
N LEU A 106 -2.85 -7.16 14.97
CA LEU A 106 -3.22 -6.20 16.01
C LEU A 106 -4.10 -6.87 17.06
N ARG A 107 -3.51 -7.22 18.19
CA ARG A 107 -4.13 -8.03 19.24
C ARG A 107 -4.68 -7.12 20.35
N SER A 108 -5.90 -7.36 20.81
CA SER A 108 -6.49 -6.53 21.88
C SER A 108 -5.80 -6.77 23.23
N THR A 109 -5.79 -5.77 24.13
CA THR A 109 -5.17 -5.88 25.46
C THR A 109 -5.70 -7.05 26.30
N GLY A 110 -6.96 -7.46 26.09
CA GLY A 110 -7.62 -8.57 26.80
C GLY A 110 -7.70 -9.88 26.01
N ALA A 111 -7.03 -10.00 24.86
CA ALA A 111 -7.07 -11.23 24.07
C ALA A 111 -6.49 -12.43 24.85
N ALA A 112 -7.01 -13.63 24.57
CA ALA A 112 -6.61 -14.86 25.25
C ALA A 112 -5.16 -15.24 24.93
N GLU A 113 -4.36 -15.57 25.95
CA GLU A 113 -2.92 -15.88 25.80
C GLU A 113 -2.61 -16.97 24.78
N ALA A 114 -3.52 -17.93 24.60
CA ALA A 114 -3.38 -19.01 23.63
C ALA A 114 -3.36 -18.52 22.16
N THR A 115 -3.76 -17.27 21.88
CA THR A 115 -3.80 -16.72 20.52
C THR A 115 -2.60 -15.84 20.18
N LYS A 116 -1.63 -15.66 21.09
CA LYS A 116 -0.42 -14.88 20.79
C LYS A 116 0.41 -15.58 19.72
N SER A 117 1.07 -14.81 18.86
CA SER A 117 1.97 -15.37 17.86
C SER A 117 3.29 -15.76 18.50
N THR A 118 3.77 -16.96 18.19
CA THR A 118 5.04 -17.48 18.72
C THR A 118 5.86 -18.12 17.61
N ILE A 119 7.15 -18.27 17.86
CA ILE A 119 8.10 -18.98 17.00
C ILE A 119 8.57 -20.21 17.77
N GLU A 120 8.33 -21.39 17.23
CA GLU A 120 8.85 -22.67 17.71
C GLU A 120 10.02 -23.10 16.82
N VAL A 121 11.13 -23.49 17.44
CA VAL A 121 12.35 -23.91 16.73
C VAL A 121 12.60 -25.38 17.03
N HIS A 122 12.71 -26.19 15.98
CA HIS A 122 13.11 -27.59 16.13
C HIS A 122 14.56 -27.76 15.72
N TYR A 123 15.23 -28.68 16.42
CA TYR A 123 16.58 -29.07 16.10
C TYR A 123 16.76 -30.58 16.25
N ALA A 124 17.66 -31.14 15.46
CA ALA A 124 18.00 -32.54 15.49
C ALA A 124 19.49 -32.76 15.70
N LYS A 125 19.83 -33.83 16.39
CA LYS A 125 21.20 -34.34 16.51
C LYS A 125 21.19 -35.86 16.41
N HIS A 126 22.05 -36.42 15.55
CA HIS A 126 22.14 -37.88 15.31
C HIS A 126 20.79 -38.57 15.03
N GLY A 127 19.90 -37.90 14.30
CA GLY A 127 18.58 -38.43 13.94
C GLY A 127 17.52 -38.33 15.06
N ILE A 128 17.86 -37.75 16.22
CA ILE A 128 16.90 -37.44 17.28
C ILE A 128 16.49 -35.98 17.16
N GLU A 129 15.20 -35.73 16.95
CA GLU A 129 14.62 -34.39 16.92
C GLU A 129 14.15 -33.96 18.31
N ARG A 130 14.35 -32.68 18.62
CA ARG A 130 13.86 -32.00 19.82
C ARG A 130 13.18 -30.69 19.43
N LYS A 131 12.19 -30.34 20.24
CA LYS A 131 11.50 -29.06 20.17
C LYS A 131 12.08 -28.14 21.22
N GLN A 132 12.55 -26.97 20.81
CA GLN A 132 12.96 -25.89 21.70
C GLN A 132 11.73 -25.05 22.10
N ALA A 133 11.83 -24.34 23.22
CA ALA A 133 10.83 -23.42 23.75
C ALA A 133 10.28 -22.42 22.71
N GLU A 134 9.00 -22.11 22.85
CA GLU A 134 8.29 -21.09 22.07
C GLU A 134 8.76 -19.69 22.46
N VAL A 135 9.14 -18.88 21.48
CA VAL A 135 9.47 -17.46 21.68
C VAL A 135 8.27 -16.62 21.29
N GLU A 136 7.83 -15.72 22.17
CA GLU A 136 6.73 -14.80 21.88
C GLU A 136 7.19 -13.73 20.87
N ILE A 137 6.37 -13.45 19.86
CA ILE A 137 6.56 -12.30 18.98
C ILE A 137 5.85 -11.11 19.63
N ASP A 138 6.61 -10.21 20.24
CA ASP A 138 6.06 -9.04 20.92
C ASP A 138 6.66 -7.71 20.44
N HIS A 139 5.82 -6.69 20.51
CA HIS A 139 6.12 -5.29 20.42
C HIS A 139 6.27 -4.73 21.85
N HIS A 140 7.51 -4.73 22.33
CA HIS A 140 7.90 -4.56 23.72
C HIS A 140 7.44 -3.25 24.37
N ASP A 141 7.36 -2.14 23.62
CA ASP A 141 6.90 -0.85 24.12
C ASP A 141 6.32 0.00 22.98
N TRP A 142 5.07 0.43 23.16
CA TRP A 142 4.36 1.31 22.22
C TRP A 142 4.83 2.78 22.26
N ASN A 143 5.64 3.15 23.25
CA ASN A 143 6.16 4.51 23.43
C ASN A 143 7.59 4.66 22.90
N ARG A 144 8.12 3.66 22.19
CA ARG A 144 9.43 3.76 21.55
C ARG A 144 9.43 4.88 20.52
N THR A 145 10.43 5.75 20.62
CA THR A 145 10.58 6.94 19.76
C THR A 145 11.25 6.64 18.42
N ASP A 146 11.80 5.43 18.27
CA ASP A 146 12.44 4.95 17.06
C ASP A 146 11.51 4.12 16.16
N ASP A 147 10.27 3.88 16.59
CA ASP A 147 9.24 3.30 15.74
C ASP A 147 8.72 4.33 14.74
N ILE A 148 8.97 4.07 13.46
CA ILE A 148 8.58 4.94 12.35
C ILE A 148 7.06 4.87 12.11
N TYR A 149 6.38 3.82 12.61
CA TYR A 149 4.94 3.64 12.46
C TYR A 149 4.28 3.23 13.78
N THR A 150 3.26 3.98 14.19
CA THR A 150 2.41 3.65 15.34
C THR A 150 0.96 3.48 14.88
N PRO A 151 0.29 2.35 15.18
CA PRO A 151 -1.12 2.15 14.86
C PRO A 151 -2.03 3.22 15.49
N ALA A 152 -3.12 3.60 14.80
CA ALA A 152 -4.05 4.61 15.33
C ALA A 152 -4.81 4.14 16.60
N ILE A 153 -4.84 2.83 16.84
CA ILE A 153 -5.60 2.18 17.91
C ILE A 153 -4.70 1.65 19.04
N THR A 154 -3.45 2.11 19.14
CA THR A 154 -2.43 1.62 20.09
C THR A 154 -2.93 1.45 21.53
N ALA A 155 -3.78 2.37 22.02
CA ALA A 155 -4.34 2.30 23.37
C ALA A 155 -5.20 1.05 23.64
N ALA A 156 -5.72 0.40 22.60
CA ALA A 156 -6.50 -0.83 22.70
C ALA A 156 -5.67 -2.11 22.43
N LEU A 157 -4.38 -1.97 22.14
CA LEU A 157 -3.52 -3.07 21.73
C LEU A 157 -2.72 -3.66 22.88
N SER A 158 -2.52 -4.98 22.81
CA SER A 158 -1.55 -5.70 23.62
C SER A 158 -0.15 -5.52 23.02
N THR A 159 0.88 -5.42 23.87
CA THR A 159 2.28 -5.50 23.43
C THR A 159 2.59 -6.78 22.65
N LYS A 160 1.77 -7.83 22.74
CA LYS A 160 1.90 -9.06 21.95
C LYS A 160 1.31 -8.94 20.53
N SER A 161 1.34 -7.75 19.96
CA SER A 161 0.87 -7.47 18.61
C SER A 161 2.05 -7.52 17.62
N ILE A 162 1.78 -7.99 16.41
CA ILE A 162 2.69 -7.85 15.28
C ILE A 162 2.28 -6.60 14.51
N VAL A 163 3.17 -5.62 14.43
CA VAL A 163 2.91 -4.32 13.81
C VAL A 163 3.54 -4.29 12.43
N ARG A 164 2.79 -3.79 11.45
CA ARG A 164 3.30 -3.63 10.07
C ARG A 164 4.51 -2.69 10.05
N ASN A 165 5.40 -2.88 9.07
CA ASN A 165 6.59 -2.05 8.90
C ASN A 165 7.54 -2.02 10.12
N THR A 166 7.43 -3.01 11.00
CA THR A 166 8.37 -3.26 12.10
C THR A 166 9.30 -4.41 11.73
N SER A 167 10.57 -4.31 12.13
CA SER A 167 11.52 -5.42 12.04
C SER A 167 11.73 -6.03 13.41
N TYR A 168 11.50 -7.33 13.50
CA TYR A 168 11.76 -8.12 14.68
C TYR A 168 13.01 -8.97 14.45
N SER A 169 13.88 -9.07 15.45
CA SER A 169 15.11 -9.85 15.38
C SER A 169 15.08 -10.94 16.45
N LEU A 170 15.01 -12.19 16.01
CA LEU A 170 15.25 -13.37 16.83
C LEU A 170 16.69 -13.81 16.64
N SER A 171 17.49 -13.68 17.69
CA SER A 171 18.81 -14.30 17.71
C SER A 171 18.82 -15.48 18.67
N GLY A 172 19.48 -16.58 18.29
CA GLY A 172 19.62 -17.76 19.12
C GLY A 172 21.04 -18.29 19.11
N THR A 173 21.54 -18.64 20.29
CA THR A 173 22.89 -19.19 20.46
C THR A 173 22.80 -20.69 20.75
N LEU A 174 23.41 -21.51 19.91
CA LEU A 174 23.43 -22.98 20.02
C LEU A 174 24.61 -23.44 20.89
N GLU A 175 24.33 -23.99 22.07
CA GLU A 175 25.34 -24.36 23.10
C GLU A 175 25.60 -25.88 23.22
N GLY A 176 24.91 -26.75 22.48
CA GLY A 176 25.20 -28.19 22.44
C GLY A 176 23.99 -29.12 22.66
N TRP A 177 24.21 -30.31 23.22
CA TRP A 177 23.17 -31.30 23.52
C TRP A 177 23.11 -31.59 25.03
N VAL A 178 22.71 -30.58 25.79
CA VAL A 178 22.35 -30.68 27.22
C VAL A 178 21.00 -29.94 27.38
N GLN A 179 20.23 -30.21 28.43
CA GLN A 179 18.93 -29.54 28.65
C GLN A 179 19.12 -28.02 28.52
N GLU A 180 18.38 -27.40 27.59
CA GLU A 180 18.35 -25.95 27.29
C GLU A 180 19.52 -25.38 26.47
N SER A 181 19.89 -26.04 25.37
CA SER A 181 21.02 -25.63 24.53
C SER A 181 20.77 -24.51 23.51
N ILE A 182 19.71 -23.72 23.66
CA ILE A 182 19.50 -22.49 22.86
C ILE A 182 18.99 -21.37 23.76
N THR A 183 19.79 -20.31 23.88
CA THR A 183 19.39 -19.04 24.50
C THR A 183 18.94 -18.09 23.40
N PHE A 184 17.75 -17.49 23.54
CA PHE A 184 17.24 -16.50 22.59
C PHE A 184 17.37 -15.08 23.12
N ASN A 185 17.81 -14.16 22.27
CA ASN A 185 17.62 -12.73 22.48
C ASN A 185 16.68 -12.19 21.41
N TRP A 186 15.58 -11.58 21.85
CA TRP A 186 14.60 -10.92 21.00
C TRP A 186 14.80 -9.40 21.07
N GLU A 187 14.94 -8.76 19.92
CA GLU A 187 15.10 -7.31 19.82
C GLU A 187 14.26 -6.77 18.66
N ILE A 188 13.64 -5.61 18.87
CA ILE A 188 12.94 -4.87 17.81
C ILE A 188 13.93 -3.88 17.21
N LEU A 189 14.14 -3.98 15.91
CA LEU A 189 15.03 -3.11 15.15
C LEU A 189 14.21 -2.16 14.27
N PRO A 190 14.63 -0.89 14.12
CA PRO A 190 13.96 0.04 13.21
C PRO A 190 14.10 -0.48 11.78
N TRP A 191 12.96 -0.68 11.10
CA TRP A 191 12.98 -0.96 9.67
C TRP A 191 13.13 0.37 8.94
N THR A 192 14.37 0.75 8.67
CA THR A 192 14.68 2.01 7.98
C THR A 192 13.89 2.11 6.67
N LEU A 193 13.03 3.12 6.63
CA LEU A 193 12.23 3.46 5.48
C LEU A 193 13.20 3.94 4.39
N VAL A 194 13.38 3.15 3.35
CA VAL A 194 13.85 3.72 2.08
C VAL A 194 12.66 4.53 1.60
N LYS A 195 12.72 5.86 1.75
CA LYS A 195 11.77 6.75 1.08
C LYS A 195 11.73 6.32 -0.38
N SER A 196 10.57 5.88 -0.84
CA SER A 196 10.35 5.71 -2.27
C SER A 196 9.97 7.08 -2.78
N ASP A 197 10.94 7.81 -3.33
CA ASP A 197 10.65 8.95 -4.19
C ASP A 197 9.94 8.37 -5.41
N LYS A 198 8.61 8.47 -5.41
CA LYS A 198 7.79 8.01 -6.53
C LYS A 198 7.66 9.18 -7.48
N GLU A 199 8.63 9.32 -8.37
CA GLU A 199 8.52 10.21 -9.52
C GLU A 199 7.44 9.65 -10.44
N PHE A 200 6.27 10.29 -10.45
CA PHE A 200 5.24 9.95 -11.42
C PHE A 200 5.69 10.49 -12.77
N ALA A 201 5.69 9.62 -13.79
CA ALA A 201 5.89 10.05 -15.17
C ALA A 201 4.90 11.19 -15.50
N ALA A 202 5.35 12.12 -16.34
CA ALA A 202 4.55 13.27 -16.75
C ALA A 202 3.14 12.85 -17.16
N VAL A 203 2.14 13.58 -16.69
CA VAL A 203 0.74 13.31 -17.02
C VAL A 203 0.51 13.68 -18.48
N ILE A 204 -0.01 12.73 -19.26
CA ILE A 204 -0.42 12.95 -20.65
C ILE A 204 -1.92 12.71 -20.72
N VAL A 205 -2.67 13.82 -20.83
CA VAL A 205 -4.12 13.82 -21.02
C VAL A 205 -4.42 14.61 -22.27
N ASN A 206 -5.09 13.95 -23.21
CA ASN A 206 -5.49 14.52 -24.49
C ASN A 206 -7.01 14.73 -24.48
N PRO A 207 -7.51 15.92 -24.07
CA PRO A 207 -8.91 16.28 -24.20
C PRO A 207 -9.27 16.44 -25.68
N ASN A 208 -10.35 15.79 -26.11
CA ASN A 208 -10.92 15.91 -27.43
C ASN A 208 -12.37 16.39 -27.31
N ILE A 209 -12.58 17.68 -27.56
CA ILE A 209 -13.90 18.31 -27.52
C ILE A 209 -14.35 18.54 -28.96
N ASP A 210 -15.45 17.91 -29.35
CA ASP A 210 -16.05 18.12 -30.66
C ASP A 210 -16.74 19.50 -30.68
N ALA A 211 -16.05 20.49 -31.23
CA ALA A 211 -16.56 21.86 -31.38
C ALA A 211 -17.79 21.96 -32.29
N ASN A 212 -18.08 20.92 -33.09
CA ASN A 212 -19.26 20.86 -33.95
C ASN A 212 -20.45 20.17 -33.26
N GLN A 213 -20.33 19.80 -31.98
CA GLN A 213 -21.43 19.22 -31.24
C GLN A 213 -22.65 20.17 -31.28
N PRO A 214 -23.86 19.68 -31.63
CA PRO A 214 -25.06 20.52 -31.65
C PRO A 214 -25.31 21.18 -30.30
N ASN A 215 -25.66 22.47 -30.30
CA ASN A 215 -25.97 23.26 -29.11
C ASN A 215 -24.79 23.53 -28.15
N LEU A 216 -23.54 23.26 -28.56
CA LEU A 216 -22.35 23.67 -27.82
C LEU A 216 -21.77 24.96 -28.42
N ASN A 217 -21.47 25.93 -27.55
CA ASN A 217 -20.66 27.09 -27.88
C ASN A 217 -19.46 27.14 -26.93
N ILE A 218 -18.25 27.15 -27.47
CA ILE A 218 -17.01 27.18 -26.70
C ILE A 218 -16.55 28.63 -26.63
N GLN A 219 -16.46 29.18 -25.42
CA GLN A 219 -16.10 30.58 -25.16
C GLN A 219 -15.10 30.70 -24.00
N GLY A 220 -14.77 31.95 -23.64
CA GLY A 220 -13.82 32.28 -22.58
C GLY A 220 -12.36 32.14 -23.02
N ASP A 221 -11.47 32.72 -22.22
CA ASP A 221 -10.02 32.63 -22.45
C ASP A 221 -9.60 31.15 -22.51
N GLY A 222 -8.96 30.76 -23.61
CA GLY A 222 -8.48 29.39 -23.83
C GLY A 222 -9.56 28.31 -24.05
N GLY A 223 -10.81 28.69 -24.37
CA GLY A 223 -11.89 27.73 -24.62
C GLY A 223 -12.37 26.98 -23.37
N LYS A 224 -12.15 27.55 -22.20
CA LYS A 224 -12.49 26.93 -20.90
C LYS A 224 -13.97 26.96 -20.56
N GLU A 225 -14.77 27.82 -21.21
CA GLU A 225 -16.20 27.92 -20.97
C GLU A 225 -16.98 27.14 -22.03
N LEU A 226 -17.74 26.15 -21.59
CA LEU A 226 -18.59 25.32 -22.44
C LEU A 226 -20.04 25.75 -22.22
N LEU A 227 -20.55 26.61 -23.10
CA LEU A 227 -21.94 27.04 -23.07
C LEU A 227 -22.79 26.01 -23.79
N TRP A 228 -23.59 25.29 -23.01
CA TRP A 228 -24.55 24.32 -23.50
C TRP A 228 -25.91 24.99 -23.64
N HIS A 229 -26.33 25.22 -24.87
CA HIS A 229 -27.65 25.75 -25.20
C HIS A 229 -28.69 24.65 -24.94
N SER A 230 -29.70 24.95 -24.12
CA SER A 230 -30.71 24.00 -23.66
C SER A 230 -31.63 23.56 -24.79
N GLY A 231 -31.17 22.61 -25.60
CA GLY A 231 -31.92 22.05 -26.73
C GLY A 231 -31.48 20.65 -27.15
N GLY A 232 -30.34 20.13 -26.67
CA GLY A 232 -29.90 18.76 -26.95
C GLY A 232 -30.32 17.79 -25.83
N ALA A 233 -31.20 16.83 -26.16
CA ALA A 233 -31.63 15.77 -25.24
C ALA A 233 -30.49 14.82 -24.79
N ASP A 234 -29.38 14.80 -25.53
CA ASP A 234 -28.30 13.81 -25.37
C ASP A 234 -27.16 14.23 -24.43
N GLY A 235 -27.26 15.41 -23.80
CA GLY A 235 -26.24 15.96 -22.90
C GLY A 235 -24.98 16.48 -23.62
N LEU A 236 -24.11 17.17 -22.87
CA LEU A 236 -22.79 17.62 -23.34
C LEU A 236 -21.82 16.44 -23.33
N LYS A 237 -21.19 16.10 -24.47
CA LYS A 237 -20.26 14.98 -24.57
C LYS A 237 -18.83 15.47 -24.68
N LEU A 238 -17.93 14.87 -23.90
CA LEU A 238 -16.52 15.23 -23.85
C LEU A 238 -15.68 13.96 -23.86
N LYS A 239 -14.65 13.90 -24.69
CA LYS A 239 -13.77 12.74 -24.79
C LYS A 239 -12.39 13.05 -24.22
N PHE A 240 -11.82 12.09 -23.53
CA PHE A 240 -10.49 12.21 -22.93
C PHE A 240 -9.70 10.92 -23.16
N ASN A 241 -8.49 11.05 -23.69
CA ASN A 241 -7.51 9.96 -23.67
C ASN A 241 -6.50 10.22 -22.56
N ILE A 242 -6.45 9.33 -21.56
CA ILE A 242 -5.57 9.43 -20.39
C ILE A 242 -4.48 8.39 -20.57
N GLU A 243 -3.33 8.81 -21.09
CA GLU A 243 -2.27 7.92 -21.55
C GLU A 243 -1.21 7.68 -20.48
N ALA A 244 -0.91 8.70 -19.65
CA ALA A 244 0.13 8.61 -18.63
C ALA A 244 -0.27 9.27 -17.29
N PRO A 245 0.27 8.79 -16.16
CA PRO A 245 1.14 7.61 -16.03
C PRO A 245 0.35 6.30 -16.23
N VAL A 246 0.88 5.37 -17.05
CA VAL A 246 0.25 4.06 -17.28
C VAL A 246 0.02 3.36 -15.93
N GLY A 247 -1.20 2.87 -15.70
CA GLY A 247 -1.56 2.26 -14.41
C GLY A 247 -2.03 3.24 -13.33
N GLY A 248 -1.96 4.56 -13.57
CA GLY A 248 -2.51 5.58 -12.67
C GLY A 248 -4.04 5.51 -12.59
N VAL A 249 -4.60 5.72 -11.40
CA VAL A 249 -6.05 5.71 -11.19
C VAL A 249 -6.61 7.09 -11.48
N TRP A 250 -7.45 7.23 -12.49
CA TRP A 250 -8.10 8.50 -12.84
C TRP A 250 -9.56 8.55 -12.41
N ARG A 251 -10.08 9.76 -12.16
CA ARG A 251 -11.49 10.03 -11.85
C ARG A 251 -11.90 11.44 -12.28
N PHE A 252 -13.02 11.53 -12.99
CA PHE A 252 -13.70 12.79 -13.29
C PHE A 252 -14.70 13.16 -12.21
N THR A 253 -14.87 14.45 -11.95
CA THR A 253 -15.83 14.96 -10.96
C THR A 253 -16.36 16.32 -11.41
N ILE A 254 -17.63 16.59 -11.05
CA ILE A 254 -18.28 17.88 -11.26
C ILE A 254 -18.54 18.57 -9.92
N THR A 255 -18.53 19.90 -9.88
CA THR A 255 -18.70 20.65 -8.62
C THR A 255 -20.16 20.84 -8.19
N ASN A 256 -21.13 20.65 -9.08
CA ASN A 256 -22.55 20.87 -8.79
C ASN A 256 -23.43 19.68 -9.23
N HIS A 257 -23.49 18.66 -8.37
CA HIS A 257 -24.32 17.48 -8.59
C HIS A 257 -25.83 17.70 -8.39
N ASN A 258 -26.25 18.86 -7.86
CA ASN A 258 -27.67 19.16 -7.64
C ASN A 258 -28.39 19.62 -8.90
N ASP A 259 -27.65 20.21 -9.85
CA ASP A 259 -28.18 20.75 -11.09
C ASP A 259 -27.69 20.00 -12.33
N PHE A 260 -26.62 19.20 -12.20
CA PHE A 260 -26.01 18.44 -13.28
C PHE A 260 -25.72 17.00 -12.85
N ASP A 261 -25.82 16.09 -13.80
CA ASP A 261 -25.36 14.71 -13.67
C ASP A 261 -24.13 14.48 -14.56
N LEU A 262 -23.23 13.63 -14.09
CA LEU A 262 -22.03 13.21 -14.81
C LEU A 262 -22.09 11.69 -14.97
N THR A 263 -22.22 11.26 -16.22
CA THR A 263 -22.08 9.86 -16.61
C THR A 263 -20.91 9.72 -17.57
N GLY A 264 -20.43 8.51 -17.79
CA GLY A 264 -19.38 8.26 -18.76
C GLY A 264 -19.29 6.81 -19.14
N LYS A 265 -18.59 6.53 -20.24
CA LYS A 265 -18.32 5.18 -20.73
C LYS A 265 -16.96 5.11 -21.40
N MET A 266 -16.30 3.98 -21.29
CA MET A 266 -15.11 3.68 -22.08
C MET A 266 -15.50 3.52 -23.55
N VAL A 267 -14.81 4.20 -24.47
CA VAL A 267 -15.17 4.21 -25.91
C VAL A 267 -14.95 2.84 -26.54
N ASN A 268 -13.90 2.12 -26.12
CA ASN A 268 -13.54 0.80 -26.64
C ASN A 268 -14.44 -0.34 -26.15
N THR A 269 -14.93 -0.29 -24.92
CA THR A 269 -15.74 -1.38 -24.33
C THR A 269 -17.21 -1.05 -24.15
N GLY A 270 -17.59 0.23 -24.20
CA GLY A 270 -18.93 0.72 -23.87
C GLY A 270 -19.29 0.61 -22.40
N THR A 271 -18.37 0.17 -21.53
CA THR A 271 -18.61 0.01 -20.08
C THR A 271 -18.72 1.37 -19.40
N ALA A 272 -19.71 1.54 -18.52
CA ALA A 272 -19.88 2.76 -17.75
C ALA A 272 -18.62 3.07 -16.91
N ALA A 273 -18.09 4.29 -17.05
CA ALA A 273 -16.86 4.71 -16.40
C ALA A 273 -16.81 6.23 -16.22
N ILE A 274 -16.71 6.67 -14.97
CA ILE A 274 -16.27 8.04 -14.58
C ILE A 274 -14.94 8.00 -13.82
N SER A 275 -14.40 6.80 -13.61
CA SER A 275 -13.07 6.53 -13.07
C SER A 275 -12.51 5.26 -13.70
N GLY A 276 -11.19 5.13 -13.74
CA GLY A 276 -10.54 3.96 -14.33
C GLY A 276 -9.02 4.00 -14.20
N ILE A 277 -8.35 3.23 -15.05
CA ILE A 277 -6.89 3.12 -15.09
C ILE A 277 -6.36 3.80 -16.36
N ALA A 278 -5.34 4.63 -16.24
CA ALA A 278 -4.69 5.31 -17.36
C ALA A 278 -4.02 4.29 -18.28
N GLY A 279 -4.11 4.53 -19.59
CA GLY A 279 -3.71 3.59 -20.64
C GLY A 279 -4.79 2.58 -21.06
N SER A 280 -5.99 2.62 -20.46
CA SER A 280 -7.09 1.69 -20.79
C SER A 280 -7.91 2.09 -22.02
N GLY A 281 -7.55 3.21 -22.68
CA GLY A 281 -8.26 3.77 -23.83
C GLY A 281 -9.05 5.04 -23.51
N GLU A 282 -9.69 5.60 -24.54
CA GLU A 282 -10.47 6.84 -24.46
C GLU A 282 -11.77 6.66 -23.66
N VAL A 283 -12.13 7.65 -22.86
CA VAL A 283 -13.40 7.74 -22.14
C VAL A 283 -14.25 8.87 -22.70
N GLU A 284 -15.54 8.60 -22.94
CA GLU A 284 -16.55 9.59 -23.30
C GLU A 284 -17.41 9.90 -22.07
N LEU A 285 -17.38 11.15 -21.61
CA LEU A 285 -18.22 11.68 -20.55
C LEU A 285 -19.47 12.31 -21.16
N THR A 286 -20.59 12.20 -20.46
CA THR A 286 -21.84 12.89 -20.78
C THR A 286 -22.32 13.66 -19.56
N ILE A 287 -22.47 14.98 -19.73
CA ILE A 287 -22.91 15.90 -18.68
C ILE A 287 -24.31 16.39 -19.02
N THR A 288 -25.26 16.12 -18.14
CA THR A 288 -26.68 16.38 -18.41
C THR A 288 -27.26 17.30 -17.33
N PRO A 289 -27.91 18.42 -17.69
CA PRO A 289 -28.66 19.21 -16.72
C PRO A 289 -29.81 18.41 -16.13
N LEU A 290 -29.92 18.34 -14.81
CA LEU A 290 -31.02 17.68 -14.10
C LEU A 290 -32.32 18.49 -14.11
N LYS A 291 -32.22 19.78 -14.42
CA LYS A 291 -33.34 20.72 -14.42
C LYS A 291 -33.48 21.41 -15.78
N PRO A 292 -34.72 21.58 -16.28
CA PRO A 292 -34.95 22.29 -17.53
C PRO A 292 -34.50 23.75 -17.41
N TRP A 293 -34.21 24.37 -18.55
CA TRP A 293 -33.92 25.80 -18.60
C TRP A 293 -35.15 26.61 -18.19
N ALA A 294 -34.96 27.51 -17.23
CA ALA A 294 -36.02 28.36 -16.68
C ALA A 294 -35.62 29.85 -16.68
N GLY A 295 -34.66 30.23 -17.53
CA GLY A 295 -34.11 31.60 -17.57
C GLY A 295 -32.99 31.88 -16.55
N ASN A 296 -32.68 30.94 -15.66
CA ASN A 296 -31.60 31.06 -14.69
C ASN A 296 -30.35 30.30 -15.14
N ILE A 297 -29.21 30.97 -15.21
CA ILE A 297 -27.92 30.35 -15.52
C ILE A 297 -27.54 29.38 -14.40
N ARG A 298 -27.29 28.13 -14.76
CA ARG A 298 -26.74 27.11 -13.87
C ARG A 298 -25.37 26.71 -14.38
N THR A 299 -24.43 26.50 -13.45
CA THR A 299 -23.05 26.19 -13.81
C THR A 299 -22.49 25.03 -13.02
N THR A 300 -21.55 24.31 -13.62
CA THR A 300 -20.71 23.34 -12.93
C THR A 300 -19.29 23.39 -13.49
N GLU A 301 -18.29 23.06 -12.68
CA GLU A 301 -16.92 22.89 -13.14
C GLU A 301 -16.62 21.39 -13.26
N LEU A 302 -15.99 20.98 -14.36
CA LEU A 302 -15.47 19.62 -14.56
C LEU A 302 -13.97 19.59 -14.28
N TYR A 303 -13.52 18.62 -13.49
CA TYR A 303 -12.10 18.39 -13.24
C TYR A 303 -11.76 16.90 -13.21
N LEU A 304 -10.48 16.60 -13.44
CA LEU A 304 -9.90 15.27 -13.45
C LEU A 304 -8.88 15.15 -12.32
N THR A 305 -8.92 14.02 -11.62
CA THR A 305 -7.85 13.64 -10.69
C THR A 305 -7.16 12.38 -11.18
N ILE A 306 -5.83 12.31 -11.04
CA ILE A 306 -5.03 11.10 -11.27
C ILE A 306 -4.24 10.81 -10.00
N ASN A 307 -4.39 9.60 -9.45
CA ASN A 307 -3.85 9.19 -8.16
C ASN A 307 -4.20 10.17 -7.01
N GLY A 308 -5.37 10.80 -7.08
CA GLY A 308 -5.85 11.74 -6.06
C GLY A 308 -5.40 13.19 -6.23
N VAL A 309 -4.61 13.51 -7.26
CA VAL A 309 -4.16 14.88 -7.56
C VAL A 309 -4.90 15.42 -8.78
N GLU A 310 -5.40 16.65 -8.69
CA GLU A 310 -6.06 17.32 -9.81
C GLU A 310 -5.06 17.63 -10.94
N VAL A 311 -5.46 17.38 -12.18
CA VAL A 311 -4.62 17.63 -13.36
C VAL A 311 -5.32 18.59 -14.31
N GLN A 312 -4.54 19.38 -15.04
CA GLN A 312 -5.08 20.33 -16.00
C GLN A 312 -5.64 19.60 -17.23
N ILE A 313 -6.85 19.95 -17.63
CA ILE A 313 -7.59 19.31 -18.73
C ILE A 313 -8.06 20.30 -19.80
N VAL A 314 -7.86 21.61 -19.60
CA VAL A 314 -8.20 22.63 -20.59
C VAL A 314 -7.02 22.82 -21.56
N PRO A 315 -7.18 22.54 -22.88
CA PRO A 315 -6.07 22.50 -23.84
C PRO A 315 -5.16 23.74 -23.84
N ASP A 316 -5.74 24.94 -23.79
CA ASP A 316 -4.98 26.20 -23.78
C ASP A 316 -4.18 26.36 -22.47
N LEU A 317 -4.77 26.00 -21.34
CA LEU A 317 -4.12 26.09 -20.04
C LEU A 317 -2.99 25.07 -19.90
N ILE A 318 -3.13 23.88 -20.49
CA ILE A 318 -2.04 22.90 -20.62
C ILE A 318 -0.88 23.53 -21.40
N THR A 319 -1.18 24.12 -22.57
CA THR A 319 -0.17 24.75 -23.44
C THR A 319 0.55 25.92 -22.76
N ARG A 320 -0.16 26.67 -21.92
CA ARG A 320 0.37 27.80 -21.15
C ARG A 320 1.03 27.41 -19.83
N GLY A 321 1.02 26.13 -19.46
CA GLY A 321 1.57 25.64 -18.19
C GLY A 321 0.84 26.20 -16.96
N VAL A 322 -0.47 26.44 -17.07
CA VAL A 322 -1.29 26.98 -15.98
C VAL A 322 -1.82 25.86 -15.09
N GLU A 323 -1.60 26.01 -13.79
CA GLU A 323 -2.02 25.04 -12.79
C GLU A 323 -3.53 24.77 -12.75
N PRO A 324 -3.93 23.51 -12.49
CA PRO A 324 -5.34 23.17 -12.28
C PRO A 324 -5.85 23.74 -10.95
N GLY A 325 -7.17 23.85 -10.85
CA GLY A 325 -7.85 24.31 -9.66
C GLY A 325 -9.09 25.15 -9.96
N PRO A 326 -9.78 25.63 -8.91
CA PRO A 326 -10.96 26.49 -9.07
C PRO A 326 -10.64 27.66 -10.02
N THR A 327 -11.56 27.99 -10.93
CA THR A 327 -11.40 29.02 -12.01
C THR A 327 -10.56 28.63 -13.24
N ASN A 328 -9.78 27.54 -13.16
CA ASN A 328 -8.95 27.00 -14.25
C ASN A 328 -9.45 25.64 -14.77
N ARG A 329 -10.68 25.27 -14.41
CA ARG A 329 -11.39 24.06 -14.87
C ARG A 329 -12.27 24.36 -16.08
N PHE A 330 -12.76 23.32 -16.75
CA PHE A 330 -13.86 23.51 -17.69
C PHE A 330 -15.10 24.00 -16.94
N LEU A 331 -15.57 25.19 -17.29
CA LEU A 331 -16.79 25.78 -16.75
C LEU A 331 -17.94 25.50 -17.71
N ILE A 332 -18.85 24.64 -17.30
CA ILE A 332 -20.02 24.27 -18.09
C ILE A 332 -21.19 25.16 -17.64
N LYS A 333 -21.81 25.84 -18.61
CA LYS A 333 -22.94 26.74 -18.37
C LYS A 333 -24.15 26.25 -19.13
N GLN A 334 -25.26 26.03 -18.43
CA GLN A 334 -26.57 25.90 -19.08
C GLN A 334 -27.00 27.31 -19.52
N SER A 335 -27.29 27.48 -20.81
CA SER A 335 -27.75 28.75 -21.40
C SER A 335 -28.82 28.52 -22.47
N ASN A 336 -29.41 29.58 -23.02
CA ASN A 336 -30.34 29.52 -24.15
C ASN A 336 -29.71 30.09 -25.41
#